data_AF-A0A354BPG4-F1
#
_entry.id   AF-A0A354BPG4-F1
#
_cell.length_a   1.000
_cell.length_b   1.000
_cell.length_c   1.000
_cell.angle_alpha   90.00
_cell.angle_beta   90.00
_cell.angle_gamma   90.00
#
_symmetry.space_group_name_H-M   'P 1'
#
loop_
_entity.id
_entity.type
_entity.pdbx_description
1 polymer ?
#
loop_
_entity_poly.entity_id
_entity_poly.type
_entity_poly.pdbx_seq_one_letter_code
_entity_poly.pdbx_strand_id
1 'polypeptide(L)'
;MKLPVVSTAGHRGKSLIIDAQQETIHVHDMSGQLLGNVSWGSLIERVLATNEDARFAHCRAQPRAPLALKVRYTTPEGKQFDSLTGGIGGGGLFIESGAPLSPGTELTVEFALPDRPTEKLKAKAKVAWARHKPERYLLFPGMGIQFMDIDEKIQEDLVSLVEALNRSRTPS
;
A
#
# COMPACT_ATOMS: atom_id res chain seq x y z
N MET A 1 -1.29 -31.39 6.32
CA MET A 1 0.15 -31.58 5.97
C MET A 1 1.00 -30.66 6.84
N LYS A 2 2.07 -31.12 7.48
CA LYS A 2 2.98 -30.29 8.30
C LYS A 2 4.25 -29.93 7.51
N LEU A 3 4.60 -28.65 7.46
CA LEU A 3 5.73 -28.11 6.71
C LEU A 3 6.63 -27.28 7.64
N PRO A 4 7.90 -27.65 7.83
CA PRO A 4 8.81 -26.88 8.68
C PRO A 4 9.30 -25.59 8.00
N VAL A 5 9.46 -24.51 8.76
CA VAL A 5 10.08 -23.27 8.28
C VAL A 5 11.59 -23.36 8.49
N VAL A 6 12.34 -23.46 7.38
CA VAL A 6 13.80 -23.74 7.42
C VAL A 6 14.68 -22.55 7.01
N SER A 7 14.20 -21.72 6.08
CA SER A 7 14.99 -20.66 5.43
C SER A 7 14.65 -19.24 5.88
N THR A 8 13.42 -18.98 6.34
CA THR A 8 12.99 -17.63 6.75
C THR A 8 13.63 -17.22 8.07
N ALA A 9 14.52 -16.22 8.04
CA ALA A 9 15.17 -15.66 9.22
C ALA A 9 14.14 -15.18 10.27
N GLY A 10 14.40 -15.43 11.56
CA GLY A 10 13.47 -15.12 12.67
C GLY A 10 12.27 -16.08 12.82
N HIS A 11 12.04 -16.97 11.86
CA HIS A 11 10.95 -17.94 11.89
C HIS A 11 11.40 -19.41 11.85
N ARG A 12 12.71 -19.66 11.83
CA ARG A 12 13.28 -21.01 11.87
C ARG A 12 12.78 -21.79 13.09
N GLY A 13 12.41 -23.05 12.88
CA GLY A 13 11.89 -23.95 13.92
C GLY A 13 10.36 -23.90 14.08
N LYS A 14 9.69 -22.88 13.54
CA LYS A 14 8.23 -22.87 13.42
C LYS A 14 7.78 -23.89 12.37
N SER A 15 6.50 -24.28 12.42
CA SER A 15 5.90 -25.16 11.42
C SER A 15 4.54 -24.66 10.96
N LEU A 16 4.24 -24.90 9.68
CA LEU A 16 2.95 -24.63 9.07
C LEU A 16 2.17 -25.94 8.96
N ILE A 17 0.95 -25.98 9.47
CA ILE A 17 0.04 -27.12 9.30
C ILE A 17 -1.08 -26.69 8.35
N ILE A 18 -1.12 -27.31 7.17
CA ILE A 18 -2.15 -27.11 6.17
C ILE A 18 -3.29 -28.08 6.45
N ASP A 19 -4.47 -27.54 6.74
CA ASP A 19 -5.74 -28.26 6.82
C ASP A 19 -6.54 -27.98 5.54
N ALA A 20 -6.73 -29.04 4.74
CA ALA A 20 -7.44 -28.95 3.47
C ALA A 20 -8.96 -29.01 3.59
N GLN A 21 -9.49 -29.57 4.68
CA GLN A 21 -10.94 -29.61 4.89
C GLN A 21 -11.44 -28.27 5.41
N GLN A 22 -10.66 -27.62 6.29
CA GLN A 22 -11.01 -26.32 6.85
C GLN A 22 -10.47 -25.15 6.02
N GLU A 23 -9.74 -25.41 4.94
CA GLU A 23 -9.08 -24.40 4.11
C GLU A 23 -8.26 -23.40 4.95
N THR A 24 -7.46 -23.91 5.90
CA THR A 24 -6.65 -23.09 6.81
C THR A 24 -5.19 -23.53 6.86
N ILE A 25 -4.33 -22.58 7.20
CA ILE A 25 -2.91 -22.80 7.51
C ILE A 25 -2.66 -22.32 8.93
N HIS A 26 -2.19 -23.22 9.79
CA HIS A 26 -1.89 -22.96 11.19
C HIS A 26 -0.39 -22.80 11.37
N VAL A 27 0.04 -21.81 12.15
CA VAL A 27 1.46 -21.58 12.48
C VAL A 27 1.70 -22.07 13.89
N HIS A 28 2.64 -22.98 14.05
CA HIS A 28 3.07 -23.49 15.35
C HIS A 28 4.51 -23.09 15.64
N ASP A 29 4.83 -22.91 16.92
CA ASP A 29 6.21 -22.70 17.38
C ASP A 29 7.02 -24.01 17.43
N MET A 30 8.22 -23.96 18.02
CA MET A 30 9.09 -25.13 18.18
C MET A 30 8.58 -26.15 19.20
N SER A 31 7.75 -25.72 20.16
CA SER A 31 7.13 -26.60 21.16
C SER A 31 5.89 -27.31 20.63
N GLY A 32 5.36 -26.87 19.49
CA GLY A 32 4.10 -27.34 18.91
C GLY A 32 2.90 -26.50 19.31
N GLN A 33 3.08 -25.42 20.07
CA GLN A 33 2.01 -24.49 20.43
C GLN A 33 1.53 -23.72 19.20
N LEU A 34 0.21 -23.63 19.04
CA LEU A 34 -0.41 -22.81 17.99
C LEU A 34 -0.18 -21.32 18.26
N LEU A 35 0.44 -20.62 17.31
CA LEU A 35 0.65 -19.17 17.32
C LEU A 35 -0.49 -18.42 16.63
N GLY A 36 -1.15 -19.03 15.65
CA GLY A 36 -2.26 -18.42 14.90
C GLY A 36 -2.57 -19.16 13.61
N ASN A 37 -3.57 -18.69 12.85
CA ASN A 37 -3.97 -19.29 11.58
C ASN A 37 -4.32 -18.23 10.51
N VAL A 38 -4.38 -18.67 9.25
CA VAL A 38 -4.87 -17.90 8.10
C VAL A 38 -5.70 -18.81 7.20
N SER A 39 -6.81 -18.31 6.65
CA SER A 39 -7.59 -19.08 5.66
C SER A 39 -6.97 -19.01 4.27
N TRP A 40 -7.24 -20.01 3.44
CA TRP A 40 -6.83 -20.03 2.04
C TRP A 40 -7.37 -18.83 1.28
N GLY A 41 -8.65 -18.48 1.47
CA GLY A 41 -9.24 -17.28 0.88
C GLY A 41 -8.43 -16.01 1.18
N SER A 42 -8.04 -15.78 2.43
CA SER A 42 -7.22 -14.63 2.80
C SER A 42 -5.78 -14.72 2.27
N LEU A 43 -5.21 -15.92 2.13
CA LEU A 43 -3.92 -16.08 1.45
C LEU A 43 -4.03 -15.74 -0.05
N ILE A 44 -5.06 -16.23 -0.73
CA ILE A 44 -5.32 -16.01 -2.15
C ILE A 44 -5.60 -14.52 -2.41
N GLU A 45 -6.45 -13.88 -1.61
CA GLU A 45 -6.71 -12.44 -1.70
C GLU A 45 -5.42 -11.62 -1.57
N ARG A 46 -4.52 -11.98 -0.65
CA ARG A 46 -3.22 -11.32 -0.48
C ARG A 46 -2.32 -11.49 -1.71
N VAL A 47 -2.24 -12.70 -2.26
CA VAL A 47 -1.47 -12.98 -3.46
C VAL A 47 -2.03 -12.22 -4.65
N LEU A 48 -3.36 -12.18 -4.81
CA LEU A 48 -4.01 -11.44 -5.89
C LEU A 48 -3.82 -9.93 -5.74
N ALA A 49 -3.91 -9.38 -4.53
CA ALA A 49 -3.68 -7.97 -4.27
C ALA A 49 -2.25 -7.51 -4.57
N THR A 50 -1.25 -8.31 -4.19
CA THR A 50 0.15 -8.04 -4.58
C THR A 50 0.32 -8.12 -6.10
N ASN A 51 -0.40 -9.04 -6.74
CA ASN A 51 -0.37 -9.19 -8.18
C ASN A 51 -1.18 -8.12 -8.93
N GLU A 52 -2.20 -7.48 -8.36
CA GLU A 52 -2.89 -6.36 -9.03
C GLU A 52 -1.93 -5.18 -9.24
N ASP A 53 -1.16 -4.83 -8.22
CA ASP A 53 -0.15 -3.78 -8.33
C ASP A 53 0.92 -4.11 -9.39
N ALA A 54 1.31 -5.38 -9.52
CA ALA A 54 2.27 -5.86 -10.51
C ALA A 54 1.68 -6.03 -11.92
N ARG A 55 0.46 -6.58 -12.04
CA ARG A 55 -0.25 -6.84 -13.31
C ARG A 55 -0.54 -5.55 -14.05
N PHE A 56 -0.87 -4.48 -13.34
CA PHE A 56 -1.09 -3.17 -13.94
C PHE A 56 0.18 -2.31 -13.98
N ALA A 57 1.33 -2.79 -13.48
CA ALA A 57 2.57 -2.02 -13.53
C ALA A 57 2.96 -1.63 -14.96
N HIS A 58 2.77 -2.55 -15.92
CA HIS A 58 3.02 -2.30 -17.35
C HIS A 58 2.07 -1.28 -17.98
N CYS A 59 0.91 -1.02 -17.38
CA CYS A 59 -0.08 -0.04 -17.85
C CYS A 59 0.06 1.32 -17.16
N ARG A 60 0.99 1.46 -16.19
CA ARG A 60 1.21 2.72 -15.49
C ARG A 60 2.09 3.61 -16.34
N ALA A 61 1.65 4.86 -16.54
CA ALA A 61 2.47 5.88 -17.18
C ALA A 61 3.67 6.30 -16.32
N GLN A 62 3.61 6.11 -15.00
CA GLN A 62 4.62 6.57 -14.05
C GLN A 62 4.95 5.48 -13.02
N PRO A 63 6.22 5.33 -12.61
CA PRO A 63 6.60 4.35 -11.60
C PRO A 63 5.98 4.68 -10.24
N ARG A 64 5.88 3.67 -9.36
CA ARG A 64 5.39 3.84 -7.98
C ARG A 64 6.31 3.14 -6.99
N ALA A 65 6.34 3.64 -5.76
CA ALA A 65 7.04 3.03 -4.64
C ALA A 65 6.20 3.13 -3.36
N PRO A 66 6.22 2.11 -2.48
CA PRO A 66 5.63 2.25 -1.15
C PRO A 66 6.46 3.25 -0.34
N LEU A 67 5.80 4.28 0.18
CA LEU A 67 6.39 5.29 1.05
C LEU A 67 5.30 5.94 1.90
N ALA A 68 5.57 6.07 3.21
CA ALA A 68 4.70 6.77 4.13
C ALA A 68 5.10 8.25 4.24
N LEU A 69 4.26 9.14 3.73
CA LEU A 69 4.36 10.59 3.84
C LEU A 69 3.13 11.15 4.54
N LYS A 70 3.31 12.17 5.37
CA LYS A 70 2.20 12.96 5.89
C LYS A 70 1.55 13.71 4.74
N VAL A 71 0.25 13.52 4.57
CA VAL A 71 -0.56 14.19 3.56
C VAL A 71 -1.77 14.82 4.22
N ARG A 72 -2.08 16.05 3.82
CA ARG A 72 -3.35 16.71 4.11
C ARG A 72 -4.16 16.74 2.84
N TYR A 73 -5.45 16.42 2.89
CA TYR A 73 -6.34 16.61 1.76
C TYR A 73 -7.58 17.41 2.14
N THR A 74 -8.05 18.24 1.22
CA THR A 74 -9.21 19.11 1.37
C THR A 74 -10.28 18.72 0.36
N THR A 75 -11.50 18.45 0.83
CA THR A 75 -12.65 18.11 -0.03
C THR A 75 -13.26 19.36 -0.67
N PRO A 76 -14.14 19.22 -1.68
CA PRO A 76 -14.79 20.37 -2.32
C PRO A 76 -15.61 21.22 -1.35
N GLU A 77 -16.14 20.60 -0.28
CA GLU A 77 -16.89 21.27 0.79
C GLU A 77 -15.97 21.97 1.81
N GLY A 78 -14.65 21.95 1.59
CA GLY A 78 -13.67 22.59 2.46
C GLY A 78 -13.25 21.77 3.68
N LYS A 79 -13.69 20.50 3.81
CA LYS A 79 -13.28 19.65 4.94
C LYS A 79 -11.83 19.20 4.76
N GLN A 80 -11.04 19.35 5.81
CA GLN A 80 -9.62 18.96 5.81
C GLN A 80 -9.40 17.69 6.61
N PHE A 81 -8.51 16.83 6.11
CA PHE A 81 -8.14 15.57 6.72
C PHE A 81 -6.63 15.41 6.66
N ASP A 82 -6.03 15.02 7.78
CA ASP A 82 -4.62 14.61 7.85
C ASP A 82 -4.53 13.09 7.82
N SER A 83 -3.64 12.55 6.98
CA SER A 83 -3.42 11.10 6.86
C SER A 83 -1.98 10.78 6.42
N LEU A 84 -1.73 9.50 6.12
CA LEU A 84 -0.49 8.97 5.57
C LEU A 84 -0.72 8.40 4.17
N THR A 85 0.30 8.49 3.34
CA THR A 85 0.34 7.72 2.09
C THR A 85 0.77 6.28 2.36
N GLY A 86 0.21 5.31 1.65
CA GLY A 86 0.77 3.94 1.59
C GLY A 86 1.60 3.70 0.32
N GLY A 87 1.52 4.60 -0.66
CA GLY A 87 2.29 4.55 -1.89
C GLY A 87 2.28 5.87 -2.66
N ILE A 88 3.39 6.15 -3.34
CA ILE A 88 3.60 7.40 -4.08
C ILE A 88 3.98 7.10 -5.54
N GLY A 89 3.74 8.05 -6.44
CA GLY A 89 4.07 7.98 -7.86
C GLY A 89 3.89 9.33 -8.55
N GLY A 90 4.52 9.51 -9.72
CA GLY A 90 4.38 10.75 -10.50
C GLY A 90 2.95 11.05 -10.96
N GLY A 91 2.09 10.02 -11.05
CA GLY A 91 0.68 10.16 -11.44
C GLY A 91 -0.32 10.30 -10.29
N GLY A 92 0.11 10.17 -9.03
CA GLY A 92 -0.79 10.27 -7.88
C GLY A 92 -0.33 9.51 -6.64
N LEU A 93 -1.19 9.43 -5.63
CA LEU A 93 -0.90 8.84 -4.32
C LEU A 93 -1.91 7.75 -3.95
N PHE A 94 -1.52 6.83 -3.07
CA PHE A 94 -2.47 6.04 -2.29
C PHE A 94 -2.51 6.62 -0.88
N ILE A 95 -3.67 7.09 -0.44
CA ILE A 95 -3.90 7.70 0.88
C ILE A 95 -4.65 6.69 1.74
N GLU A 96 -4.08 6.35 2.89
CA GLU A 96 -4.74 5.50 3.87
C GLU A 96 -5.93 6.24 4.49
N SER A 97 -7.07 5.57 4.64
CA SER A 97 -8.25 6.16 5.26
C SER A 97 -9.23 5.06 5.67
N GLY A 98 -9.73 5.14 6.90
CA GLY A 98 -10.82 4.28 7.37
C GLY A 98 -12.18 4.61 6.74
N ALA A 99 -12.31 5.80 6.16
CA ALA A 99 -13.50 6.27 5.46
C ALA A 99 -13.08 6.91 4.13
N PRO A 100 -12.65 6.11 3.13
CA PRO A 100 -12.18 6.65 1.86
C PRO A 100 -13.34 7.32 1.12
N LEU A 101 -13.02 8.40 0.41
CA LEU A 101 -13.97 9.15 -0.40
C LEU A 101 -14.35 8.33 -1.66
N SER A 102 -15.51 8.62 -2.23
CA SER A 102 -15.99 7.93 -3.43
C SER A 102 -15.10 8.21 -4.65
N PRO A 103 -14.92 7.23 -5.56
CA PRO A 103 -14.32 7.49 -6.86
C PRO A 103 -15.03 8.64 -7.57
N GLY A 104 -14.26 9.53 -8.18
CA GLY A 104 -14.79 10.73 -8.81
C GLY A 104 -14.66 12.01 -7.99
N THR A 105 -14.54 11.91 -6.66
CA THR A 105 -14.40 13.08 -5.79
C THR A 105 -13.11 13.84 -6.09
N GLU A 106 -13.22 15.14 -6.32
CA GLU A 106 -12.08 16.04 -6.46
C GLU A 106 -11.58 16.48 -5.09
N LEU A 107 -10.27 16.65 -4.96
CA LEU A 107 -9.65 17.10 -3.72
C LEU A 107 -8.35 17.86 -4.01
N THR A 108 -7.98 18.75 -3.09
CA THR A 108 -6.64 19.35 -3.08
C THR A 108 -5.79 18.59 -2.06
N VAL A 109 -4.62 18.12 -2.47
CA VAL A 109 -3.66 17.46 -1.57
C VAL A 109 -2.48 18.37 -1.27
N GLU A 110 -1.97 18.28 -0.05
CA GLU A 110 -0.74 18.94 0.41
C GLU A 110 0.17 17.93 1.11
N PHE A 111 1.44 17.86 0.73
CA PHE A 111 2.42 16.95 1.32
C PHE A 111 3.82 17.56 1.26
N ALA A 112 4.80 16.92 1.88
CA ALA A 112 6.21 17.30 1.80
C ALA A 112 7.05 16.06 1.50
N LEU A 113 8.13 16.22 0.74
CA LEU A 113 9.08 15.13 0.49
C LEU A 113 10.03 14.94 1.69
N PRO A 114 10.59 13.74 1.89
CA PRO A 114 11.43 13.44 3.05
C PRO A 114 12.69 14.31 3.18
N ASP A 115 13.27 14.70 2.04
CA ASP A 115 14.47 15.53 1.92
C ASP A 115 14.18 17.03 2.14
N ARG A 116 12.92 17.46 2.00
CA ARG A 116 12.45 18.84 2.17
C ARG A 116 11.17 18.91 3.01
N PRO A 117 11.22 18.58 4.31
CA PRO A 117 10.04 18.45 5.15
C PRO A 117 9.30 19.77 5.42
N THR A 118 9.96 20.91 5.20
CA THR A 118 9.39 22.27 5.38
C THR A 118 8.68 22.79 4.14
N GLU A 119 8.96 22.25 2.96
CA GLU A 119 8.36 22.66 1.70
C GLU A 119 7.03 21.93 1.47
N LYS A 120 5.92 22.67 1.47
CA LYS A 120 4.58 22.13 1.24
C LYS A 120 4.26 22.16 -0.24
N LEU A 121 4.19 20.97 -0.82
CA LEU A 121 3.81 20.71 -2.20
C LEU A 121 2.29 20.57 -2.28
N LYS A 122 1.68 21.12 -3.32
CA LYS A 122 0.22 21.06 -3.54
C LYS A 122 -0.11 20.48 -4.91
N ALA A 123 -1.21 19.75 -4.99
CA ALA A 123 -1.75 19.25 -6.26
C ALA A 123 -3.29 19.18 -6.20
N LYS A 124 -3.95 19.40 -7.34
CA LYS A 124 -5.36 19.00 -7.51
C LYS A 124 -5.41 17.55 -7.92
N ALA A 125 -6.33 16.81 -7.34
CA ALA A 125 -6.46 15.39 -7.57
C ALA A 125 -7.91 14.94 -7.61
N LYS A 126 -8.11 13.74 -8.14
CA LYS A 126 -9.39 13.06 -8.17
C LYS A 126 -9.23 11.66 -7.61
N VAL A 127 -10.20 11.20 -6.82
CA VAL A 127 -10.23 9.81 -6.37
C VAL A 127 -10.45 8.91 -7.58
N ALA A 128 -9.48 8.06 -7.88
CA ALA A 128 -9.54 7.11 -8.98
C ALA A 128 -10.23 5.79 -8.55
N TRP A 129 -9.99 5.36 -7.31
CA TRP A 129 -10.61 4.17 -6.72
C TRP A 129 -10.56 4.24 -5.19
N ALA A 130 -11.45 3.50 -4.53
CA ALA A 130 -11.54 3.41 -3.07
C ALA A 130 -11.57 1.96 -2.61
N ARG A 131 -10.93 1.68 -1.48
CA ARG A 131 -10.89 0.38 -0.81
C ARG A 131 -11.43 0.52 0.61
N HIS A 132 -12.68 0.09 0.78
CA HIS A 132 -13.41 0.26 2.04
C HIS A 132 -13.22 -0.89 3.05
N LYS A 133 -12.85 -2.09 2.61
CA LYS A 133 -12.97 -3.31 3.43
C LYS A 133 -12.11 -3.30 4.71
N PRO A 134 -12.72 -3.48 5.89
CA PRO A 134 -12.04 -3.82 7.13
C PRO A 134 -12.45 -5.24 7.59
N GLU A 135 -12.15 -6.29 6.81
CA GLU A 135 -12.55 -7.65 7.22
C GLU A 135 -11.45 -8.71 7.25
N ARG A 136 -10.27 -8.48 6.68
CA ARG A 136 -9.07 -9.29 6.95
C ARG A 136 -7.81 -8.53 6.53
N TYR A 137 -7.02 -8.15 7.54
CA TYR A 137 -5.74 -7.43 7.66
C TYR A 137 -4.65 -7.58 6.57
N LEU A 138 -4.99 -7.59 5.28
CA LEU A 138 -4.02 -7.81 4.21
C LEU A 138 -3.59 -6.52 3.54
N LEU A 139 -4.48 -5.52 3.51
CA LEU A 139 -4.25 -4.24 2.88
C LEU A 139 -4.92 -3.14 3.71
N PHE A 140 -4.26 -1.99 3.85
CA PHE A 140 -4.85 -0.84 4.51
C PHE A 140 -6.06 -0.32 3.73
N PRO A 141 -7.16 0.05 4.42
CA PRO A 141 -8.26 0.77 3.79
C PRO A 141 -7.76 2.14 3.34
N GLY A 142 -8.32 2.66 2.27
CA GLY A 142 -7.85 3.92 1.71
C GLY A 142 -8.35 4.17 0.30
N MET A 143 -7.73 5.14 -0.37
CA MET A 143 -8.11 5.57 -1.70
C MET A 143 -6.89 5.88 -2.56
N GLY A 144 -6.95 5.47 -3.82
CA GLY A 144 -6.02 5.91 -4.84
C GLY A 144 -6.51 7.23 -5.42
N ILE A 145 -5.65 8.24 -5.39
CA ILE A 145 -5.90 9.54 -6.04
C ILE A 145 -4.99 9.69 -7.25
N GLN A 146 -5.51 10.32 -8.30
CA GLN A 146 -4.79 10.69 -9.51
C GLN A 146 -4.60 12.20 -9.50
N PHE A 147 -3.38 12.68 -9.80
CA PHE A 147 -3.14 14.10 -9.99
C PHE A 147 -3.83 14.56 -11.28
N MET A 148 -4.64 15.60 -11.15
CA MET A 148 -5.28 16.30 -12.28
C MET A 148 -4.43 17.51 -12.69
N ASP A 149 -3.79 18.14 -11.72
CA ASP A 149 -2.94 19.32 -11.89
C ASP A 149 -1.86 19.32 -10.80
N ILE A 150 -0.60 19.26 -11.22
CA ILE A 150 0.58 19.28 -10.38
C ILE A 150 1.68 19.99 -11.15
N ASP A 151 2.49 20.78 -10.43
CA ASP A 151 3.66 21.43 -11.02
C ASP A 151 4.63 20.39 -11.59
N GLU A 152 5.14 20.65 -12.80
CA GLU A 152 5.98 19.71 -13.56
C GLU A 152 7.25 19.35 -12.79
N LYS A 153 7.87 20.32 -12.12
CA LYS A 153 9.06 20.07 -11.30
C LYS A 153 8.73 19.18 -10.09
N ILE A 154 7.57 19.40 -9.47
CA ILE A 154 7.11 18.55 -8.37
C ILE A 154 6.88 17.10 -8.85
N GLN A 155 6.32 16.93 -10.05
CA GLN A 155 6.13 15.62 -10.65
C GLN A 155 7.46 14.93 -10.95
N GLU A 156 8.43 15.62 -11.53
CA GLU A 156 9.78 15.12 -11.79
C GLU A 156 10.49 14.69 -10.50
N ASP A 157 10.39 15.50 -9.45
CA ASP A 157 10.97 15.20 -8.14
C ASP A 157 10.35 13.93 -7.54
N LEU A 158 9.03 13.75 -7.66
CA LEU A 158 8.33 12.54 -7.23
C LEU A 158 8.77 11.30 -8.00
N VAL A 159 8.90 11.41 -9.32
CA VAL A 159 9.36 10.31 -10.19
C VAL A 159 10.78 9.91 -9.80
N SER A 160 11.67 10.89 -9.67
CA SER A 160 13.07 10.67 -9.27
C SER A 160 13.20 10.00 -7.91
N LEU A 161 12.41 10.45 -6.92
CA LEU A 161 12.35 9.83 -5.59
C LEU A 161 11.90 8.38 -5.67
N VAL A 162 10.84 8.10 -6.43
CA VAL A 162 10.30 6.75 -6.60
C VAL A 162 11.31 5.81 -7.23
N GLU A 163 12.00 6.25 -8.28
CA GLU A 163 13.02 5.44 -8.93
C GLU A 163 14.19 5.14 -7.99
N ALA A 164 14.65 6.13 -7.23
CA ALA A 164 15.70 5.93 -6.23
C ALA A 164 15.29 4.91 -5.14
N LEU A 165 14.03 5.00 -4.67
CA LEU A 165 13.47 4.03 -3.72
C LEU A 165 13.39 2.62 -4.31
N ASN A 166 13.01 2.49 -5.58
CA ASN A 166 12.93 1.18 -6.23
C ASN A 166 14.33 0.57 -6.45
N ARG A 167 15.32 1.36 -6.91
CA ARG A 167 16.70 0.90 -7.08
C ARG A 167 17.33 0.40 -5.77
N SER A 168 17.07 1.08 -4.64
CA SER A 168 17.62 0.68 -3.34
C SER A 168 16.99 -0.59 -2.75
N ARG A 169 15.82 -1.01 -3.26
CA ARG A 169 15.08 -2.18 -2.76
C ARG A 169 15.29 -3.45 -3.57
N THR A 170 15.87 -3.35 -4.76
CA THR A 170 16.25 -4.51 -5.56
C THR A 170 17.68 -4.91 -5.19
N PRO A 171 17.93 -6.07 -4.55
CA PRO A 171 19.29 -6.54 -4.33
C PRO A 171 19.93 -6.83 -5.69
N SER A 172 21.20 -6.42 -5.82
CA SER A 172 22.05 -6.76 -6.98
C SER A 172 22.32 -8.26 -7.06
#